data_AF-A0A2P8HD59-F1
#
_entry.id   AF-A0A2P8HD59-F1
#
_cell.length_a   1.000
_cell.length_b   1.000
_cell.length_c   1.000
_cell.angle_alpha   90.00
_cell.angle_beta   90.00
_cell.angle_gamma   90.00
#
_symmetry.space_group_name_H-M   'P 1'
#
loop_
_entity.id
_entity.type
_entity.pdbx_description
1 polymer ?
#
loop_
_entity_poly.entity_id
_entity_poly.type
_entity_poly.pdbx_seq_one_letter_code
_entity_poly.pdbx_strand_id
1 'polypeptide(L)'
;MKKLLLVEDDQNKIKQIETFLADSKSELPEFTFEVRKSYQSGLQAILENRYDLILLDMSMHNFDKTFNESGGEFMKFAGEDILSEMEWNDISIKTIVVTQYDLIGNKALEDLKDRWKIRFPLNYLDTVFYSAKESNWKDELFSLIKSNI
;
A
#
# COMPACT_ATOMS: atom_id res chain seq x y z
N MET A 1 0.85 -4.06 -20.54
CA MET A 1 0.09 -4.60 -19.40
C MET A 1 0.55 -3.87 -18.17
N LYS A 2 -0.39 -3.32 -17.39
CA LYS A 2 -0.08 -2.51 -16.22
C LYS A 2 0.39 -3.38 -15.05
N LYS A 3 1.14 -2.83 -14.10
CA LYS A 3 1.64 -3.57 -12.92
C LYS A 3 1.22 -2.89 -11.62
N LEU A 4 0.44 -3.61 -10.82
CA LEU A 4 -0.03 -3.21 -9.49
C LEU A 4 0.72 -4.02 -8.42
N LEU A 5 1.35 -3.32 -7.48
CA LEU A 5 1.95 -3.92 -6.28
C LEU A 5 1.07 -3.66 -5.06
N LEU A 6 0.86 -4.67 -4.21
CA LEU A 6 0.36 -4.51 -2.84
C LEU A 6 1.48 -4.82 -1.85
N VAL A 7 1.73 -3.92 -0.90
CA VAL A 7 2.62 -4.13 0.24
C VAL A 7 1.80 -4.09 1.53
N GLU A 8 1.58 -5.25 2.14
CA GLU A 8 0.70 -5.46 3.29
C GLU A 8 1.08 -6.77 4.01
N ASP A 9 1.17 -6.80 5.34
CA ASP A 9 1.51 -8.02 6.09
C ASP A 9 0.30 -8.78 6.67
N ASP A 10 -0.86 -8.13 6.81
CA ASP A 10 -2.09 -8.77 7.29
C ASP A 10 -2.75 -9.62 6.19
N GLN A 11 -2.73 -10.95 6.39
CA GLN A 11 -3.27 -11.88 5.41
C GLN A 11 -4.78 -11.76 5.16
N ASN A 12 -5.57 -11.26 6.12
CA ASN A 12 -7.00 -11.10 5.90
C ASN A 12 -7.27 -9.91 4.99
N LYS A 13 -6.60 -8.78 5.23
CA LYS A 13 -6.67 -7.58 4.40
C LYS A 13 -6.17 -7.86 2.98
N ILE A 14 -5.06 -8.58 2.82
CA ILE A 14 -4.58 -9.03 1.50
C ILE A 14 -5.69 -9.77 0.74
N LYS A 15 -6.28 -10.80 1.36
CA LYS A 15 -7.34 -11.61 0.74
C LYS A 15 -8.57 -10.78 0.37
N GLN A 16 -8.95 -9.81 1.21
CA GLN A 16 -10.07 -8.94 0.92
C GLN A 16 -9.79 -8.01 -0.27
N ILE A 17 -8.58 -7.47 -0.37
CA ILE A 17 -8.15 -6.65 -1.52
C ILE A 17 -8.07 -7.51 -2.78
N GLU A 18 -7.49 -8.70 -2.72
CA GLU A 18 -7.44 -9.65 -3.85
C GLU A 18 -8.83 -9.99 -4.37
N THR A 19 -9.76 -10.30 -3.46
CA THR A 19 -11.16 -10.61 -3.80
C THR A 19 -11.82 -9.41 -4.46
N PHE A 20 -11.67 -8.22 -3.88
CA PHE A 20 -12.17 -6.98 -4.46
C PHE A 20 -11.64 -6.73 -5.89
N LEU A 21 -10.34 -6.87 -6.11
CA LEU A 21 -9.73 -6.68 -7.43
C LEU A 21 -10.22 -7.72 -8.45
N ALA A 22 -10.44 -8.96 -8.01
CA ALA A 22 -11.00 -10.02 -8.85
C ALA A 22 -12.45 -9.71 -9.25
N ASP A 23 -13.27 -9.28 -8.30
CA ASP A 23 -14.68 -8.90 -8.52
C ASP A 23 -14.80 -7.68 -9.45
N SER A 24 -13.87 -6.72 -9.35
CA SER A 24 -13.84 -5.50 -10.18
C SER A 24 -13.11 -5.65 -11.53
N LYS A 25 -12.63 -6.85 -11.86
CA LYS A 25 -11.74 -7.07 -13.03
C LYS A 25 -12.33 -6.66 -14.36
N SER A 26 -13.65 -6.76 -14.55
CA SER A 26 -14.32 -6.36 -15.79
C SER A 26 -14.38 -4.85 -16.02
N GLU A 27 -14.19 -4.06 -14.96
CA GLU A 27 -14.31 -2.60 -14.99
C GLU A 27 -12.97 -1.88 -14.85
N LEU A 28 -11.91 -2.62 -14.52
CA LEU A 28 -10.54 -2.13 -14.41
C LEU A 28 -9.76 -2.47 -15.69
N PRO A 29 -8.78 -1.63 -16.09
CA PRO A 29 -7.81 -1.98 -17.13
C PRO A 29 -7.06 -3.28 -16.80
N GLU A 30 -6.49 -3.93 -17.82
CA GLU A 30 -5.72 -5.15 -17.61
C GLU A 30 -4.37 -4.86 -16.91
N PHE A 31 -4.17 -5.47 -15.74
CA PHE A 31 -2.93 -5.39 -14.97
C PHE A 31 -2.49 -6.76 -14.42
N THR A 32 -1.19 -6.90 -14.17
CA THR A 32 -0.64 -7.94 -13.30
C THR A 32 -0.65 -7.47 -11.86
N PHE A 33 -0.96 -8.37 -10.93
CA PHE A 33 -1.01 -8.09 -9.51
C PHE A 33 0.09 -8.85 -8.77
N GLU A 34 0.83 -8.16 -7.92
CA GLU A 34 1.90 -8.73 -7.10
C GLU A 34 1.74 -8.32 -5.64
N VAL A 35 2.05 -9.23 -4.72
CA VAL A 35 1.96 -8.98 -3.27
C VAL A 35 3.33 -9.14 -2.61
N ARG A 36 3.64 -8.24 -1.69
CA ARG A 36 4.76 -8.31 -0.76
C ARG A 36 4.26 -8.13 0.67
N LYS A 37 4.83 -8.91 1.60
CA LYS A 37 4.24 -9.13 2.93
C LYS A 37 5.02 -8.52 4.09
N SER A 38 5.95 -7.62 3.77
CA SER A 38 6.75 -6.91 4.75
C SER A 38 7.41 -5.67 4.16
N TYR A 39 7.98 -4.86 5.03
CA TYR A 39 8.75 -3.69 4.65
C TYR A 39 9.89 -4.03 3.70
N GLN A 40 10.76 -5.00 4.06
CA GLN A 40 11.94 -5.34 3.26
C GLN A 40 11.56 -5.91 1.89
N SER A 41 10.59 -6.84 1.86
CA SER A 41 10.21 -7.48 0.61
C SER A 41 9.47 -6.51 -0.31
N GLY A 42 8.70 -5.58 0.25
CA GLY A 42 8.05 -4.48 -0.48
C GLY A 42 9.06 -3.49 -1.05
N LEU A 43 9.98 -2.99 -0.22
CA LEU A 43 11.02 -2.06 -0.64
C LEU A 43 11.92 -2.67 -1.73
N GLN A 44 12.38 -3.91 -1.55
CA GLN A 44 13.18 -4.61 -2.55
C GLN A 44 12.45 -4.68 -3.90
N ALA A 45 11.17 -5.05 -3.89
CA ALA A 45 10.38 -5.14 -5.11
C ALA A 45 10.30 -3.78 -5.83
N ILE A 46 10.07 -2.70 -5.09
CA ILE A 46 9.98 -1.33 -5.61
C ILE A 46 11.31 -0.88 -6.24
N LEU A 47 12.45 -1.17 -5.58
CA LEU A 47 13.78 -0.80 -6.07
C LEU A 47 14.18 -1.58 -7.34
N GLU A 48 13.81 -2.85 -7.42
CA GLU A 48 14.24 -3.75 -8.49
C GLU A 48 13.32 -3.76 -9.72
N ASN A 49 12.07 -3.30 -9.58
CA ASN A 49 11.06 -3.41 -10.62
C ASN A 49 10.50 -2.04 -11.05
N ARG A 50 9.54 -2.09 -11.97
CA ARG A 50 8.73 -0.94 -12.39
C ARG A 50 7.27 -1.29 -12.19
N TYR A 51 6.60 -0.52 -11.34
CA TYR A 51 5.16 -0.61 -11.12
C TYR A 51 4.47 0.66 -11.64
N ASP A 52 3.23 0.52 -12.07
CA ASP A 52 2.39 1.66 -12.45
C ASP A 52 1.68 2.26 -11.23
N LEU A 53 1.37 1.40 -10.25
CA LEU A 53 0.63 1.76 -9.04
C LEU A 53 1.02 0.85 -7.87
N ILE A 54 1.10 1.43 -6.68
CA ILE A 54 1.33 0.72 -5.42
C ILE A 54 0.13 0.93 -4.49
N LEU A 55 -0.33 -0.14 -3.86
CA LEU A 55 -1.18 -0.12 -2.67
C LEU A 55 -0.28 -0.39 -1.47
N LEU A 56 -0.19 0.56 -0.54
CA LEU A 56 0.81 0.53 0.53
C LEU A 56 0.17 0.65 1.90
N ASP A 57 0.37 -0.34 2.77
CA ASP A 57 0.04 -0.18 4.18
C ASP A 57 1.12 0.62 4.94
N MET A 58 0.73 1.22 6.05
CA MET A 58 1.60 2.09 6.84
C MET A 58 2.36 1.38 7.94
N SER A 59 1.79 0.31 8.51
CA SER A 59 2.31 -0.32 9.71
C SER A 59 2.42 -1.82 9.52
N MET A 60 3.63 -2.30 9.28
CA MET A 60 3.88 -3.70 8.94
C MET A 60 5.15 -4.23 9.62
N HIS A 61 5.33 -5.53 9.57
CA HIS A 61 6.56 -6.17 10.03
C HIS A 61 7.75 -5.93 9.08
N ASN A 62 8.96 -5.91 9.64
CA ASN A 62 10.19 -5.69 8.89
C ASN A 62 10.45 -6.80 7.85
N PHE A 63 10.21 -8.05 8.21
CA PHE A 63 10.41 -9.23 7.37
C PHE A 63 9.11 -10.03 7.19
N ASP A 64 9.07 -10.85 6.13
CA ASP A 64 7.93 -11.73 5.87
C ASP A 64 7.80 -12.75 7.00
N LYS A 65 6.56 -12.95 7.49
CA LYS A 65 6.26 -13.96 8.52
C LYS A 65 6.41 -15.36 7.93
N THR A 66 7.15 -16.24 8.63
CA THR A 66 7.27 -17.66 8.30
C THR A 66 6.73 -18.52 9.45
N PHE A 67 6.65 -19.84 9.29
CA PHE A 67 6.19 -20.73 10.36
C PHE A 67 7.05 -20.62 11.64
N ASN A 68 8.33 -20.27 11.50
CA ASN A 68 9.28 -20.22 12.62
C ASN A 68 9.60 -18.79 13.08
N GLU A 69 9.21 -17.75 12.34
CA GLU A 69 9.64 -16.37 12.59
C GLU A 69 8.46 -15.40 12.57
N SER A 70 8.42 -14.49 13.55
CA SER A 70 7.33 -13.53 13.73
C SER A 70 7.34 -12.37 12.74
N GLY A 71 8.25 -12.35 11.75
CA GLY A 71 8.43 -11.25 10.80
C GLY A 71 9.33 -10.11 11.31
N GLY A 72 10.08 -10.33 12.39
CA GLY A 72 10.93 -9.28 12.98
C GLY A 72 10.13 -8.15 13.63
N GLU A 73 10.76 -6.97 13.76
CA GLU A 73 10.18 -5.79 14.41
C GLU A 73 8.92 -5.30 13.68
N PHE A 74 7.90 -4.92 14.46
CA PHE A 74 6.72 -4.24 13.93
C PHE A 74 7.00 -2.74 13.80
N MET A 75 6.92 -2.22 12.59
CA MET A 75 7.29 -0.86 12.23
C MET A 75 6.04 -0.03 11.99
N LYS A 76 5.75 0.93 12.88
CA LYS A 76 4.54 1.77 12.78
C LYS A 76 4.52 2.67 11.53
N PHE A 77 5.67 3.09 11.05
CA PHE A 77 5.80 4.03 9.92
C PHE A 77 6.49 3.41 8.70
N ALA A 78 6.49 2.08 8.57
CA ALA A 78 7.13 1.36 7.46
C ALA A 78 6.71 1.88 6.08
N GLY A 79 5.44 2.23 5.89
CA GLY A 79 4.98 2.79 4.62
C GLY A 79 5.50 4.21 4.35
N GLU A 80 5.64 5.06 5.38
CA GLU A 80 6.28 6.38 5.23
C GLU A 80 7.79 6.23 4.93
N ASP A 81 8.43 5.23 5.51
CA ASP A 81 9.83 4.91 5.21
C ASP A 81 9.97 4.44 3.76
N ILE A 82 9.06 3.60 3.24
CA ILE A 82 9.04 3.22 1.81
C ILE A 82 8.83 4.44 0.89
N LEU A 83 7.93 5.36 1.23
CA LEU A 83 7.75 6.61 0.47
C LEU A 83 9.04 7.44 0.46
N SER A 84 9.75 7.51 1.60
CA SER A 84 11.03 8.22 1.73
C SER A 84 12.13 7.57 0.89
N GLU A 85 12.22 6.24 0.89
CA GLU A 85 13.18 5.51 0.07
C GLU A 85 12.92 5.70 -1.43
N MET A 86 11.65 5.73 -1.85
CA MET A 86 11.31 6.05 -3.24
C MET A 86 11.75 7.46 -3.64
N GLU A 87 11.50 8.45 -2.79
CA GLU A 87 11.97 9.83 -3.00
C GLU A 87 13.50 9.90 -3.11
N TRP A 88 14.23 9.25 -2.19
CA TRP A 88 15.69 9.25 -2.18
C TRP A 88 16.33 8.55 -3.38
N ASN A 89 15.65 7.57 -3.96
CA ASN A 89 16.13 6.83 -5.12
C ASN A 89 15.56 7.36 -6.46
N ASP A 90 14.94 8.55 -6.48
CA ASP A 90 14.31 9.16 -7.65
C ASP A 90 13.24 8.25 -8.32
N ILE A 91 12.56 7.42 -7.53
CA ILE A 91 11.53 6.50 -7.98
C ILE A 91 10.17 7.21 -7.87
N SER A 92 9.59 7.59 -9.01
CA SER A 92 8.29 8.25 -9.08
C SER A 92 7.16 7.27 -9.43
N ILE A 93 6.79 6.40 -8.49
CA ILE A 93 5.65 5.48 -8.64
C ILE A 93 4.48 5.98 -7.79
N LYS A 94 3.32 6.10 -8.43
CA LYS A 94 2.06 6.48 -7.79
C LYS A 94 1.66 5.44 -6.74
N THR A 95 1.25 5.92 -5.58
CA THR A 95 1.01 5.11 -4.39
C THR A 95 -0.29 5.56 -3.72
N ILE A 96 -1.21 4.61 -3.53
CA ILE A 96 -2.40 4.76 -2.70
C ILE A 96 -2.07 4.13 -1.36
N VAL A 97 -2.14 4.91 -0.30
CA VAL A 97 -2.02 4.37 1.05
C VAL A 97 -3.32 3.67 1.40
N VAL A 98 -3.26 2.43 1.89
CA VAL A 98 -4.43 1.69 2.36
C VAL A 98 -4.12 1.25 3.77
N THR A 99 -4.77 1.83 4.78
CA THR A 99 -4.47 1.52 6.19
C THR A 99 -5.72 1.37 7.03
N GLN A 100 -5.62 0.59 8.11
CA GLN A 100 -6.70 0.35 9.07
C GLN A 100 -6.59 1.21 10.33
N TYR A 101 -5.53 2.03 10.43
CA TYR A 101 -5.23 2.83 11.61
C TYR A 101 -5.62 4.29 11.39
N ASP A 102 -6.50 4.80 12.25
CA ASP A 102 -6.86 6.22 12.34
C ASP A 102 -5.82 7.02 13.14
N LEU A 103 -4.97 6.33 13.88
CA LEU A 103 -3.84 6.84 14.64
C LEU A 103 -2.60 5.96 14.42
N ILE A 104 -1.53 6.54 13.85
CA ILE A 104 -0.26 5.85 13.64
C ILE A 104 0.79 6.46 14.58
N GLY A 105 1.28 5.64 15.52
CA GLY A 105 2.08 6.14 16.63
C GLY A 105 1.25 7.08 17.50
N ASN A 106 1.56 8.38 17.46
CA ASN A 106 0.82 9.43 18.17
C ASN A 106 0.28 10.50 17.20
N LYS A 107 0.15 10.18 15.91
CA LYS A 107 -0.29 11.11 14.86
C LYS A 107 -1.61 10.65 14.27
N ALA A 108 -2.57 11.55 14.15
CA ALA A 108 -3.83 11.26 13.48
C ALA A 108 -3.59 11.02 11.99
N LEU A 109 -4.38 10.15 11.38
CA LEU A 109 -4.27 9.84 9.96
C LEU A 109 -4.44 11.09 9.09
N GLU A 110 -5.36 11.98 9.44
CA GLU A 110 -5.60 13.22 8.68
C GLU A 110 -4.35 14.11 8.63
N ASP A 111 -3.65 14.28 9.76
CA ASP A 111 -2.39 15.04 9.81
C ASP A 111 -1.28 14.39 8.97
N LEU A 112 -1.32 13.06 8.83
CA LEU A 112 -0.39 12.30 8.02
C LEU A 112 -0.70 12.44 6.52
N LYS A 113 -1.99 12.43 6.13
CA LYS A 113 -2.41 12.66 4.75
C LYS A 113 -1.89 14.00 4.21
N ASP A 114 -2.12 15.08 4.95
CA ASP A 114 -1.64 16.42 4.58
C ASP A 114 -0.12 16.47 4.45
N ARG A 115 0.58 15.84 5.40
CA ARG A 115 2.04 15.74 5.40
C ARG A 115 2.55 14.97 4.18
N TRP A 116 2.01 13.79 3.89
CA TRP A 116 2.47 12.96 2.78
C TRP A 116 2.19 13.59 1.43
N LYS A 117 1.07 14.31 1.29
CA LYS A 117 0.75 15.10 0.10
C LYS A 117 1.79 16.18 -0.18
N ILE A 118 2.29 16.84 0.86
CA ILE A 118 3.32 17.89 0.73
C ILE A 118 4.71 17.27 0.52
N ARG A 119 5.03 16.21 1.28
CA ARG A 119 6.37 15.62 1.31
C ARG A 119 6.65 14.72 0.10
N PHE A 120 5.66 13.97 -0.37
CA PHE A 120 5.82 12.98 -1.43
C PHE A 120 4.91 13.26 -2.63
N PRO A 121 4.94 14.46 -3.23
CA PRO A 121 3.96 14.88 -4.23
C PRO A 121 4.02 14.06 -5.54
N LEU A 122 5.13 13.36 -5.79
CA LEU A 122 5.30 12.48 -6.94
C LEU A 122 4.84 11.04 -6.69
N ASN A 123 4.78 10.63 -5.42
CA ASN A 123 4.48 9.25 -5.03
C ASN A 123 3.11 9.11 -4.40
N TYR A 124 2.76 9.95 -3.42
CA TYR A 124 1.51 9.85 -2.68
C TYR A 124 0.33 10.39 -3.49
N LEU A 125 -0.68 9.55 -3.73
CA LEU A 125 -1.94 9.93 -4.38
C LEU A 125 -3.01 10.33 -3.37
N ASP A 126 -3.40 9.38 -2.52
CA ASP A 126 -4.39 9.55 -1.46
C ASP A 126 -4.30 8.38 -0.47
N THR A 127 -5.12 8.42 0.57
CA THR A 127 -5.26 7.38 1.58
C THR A 127 -6.70 6.87 1.62
N VAL A 128 -6.84 5.55 1.50
CA VAL A 128 -8.07 4.80 1.75
C VAL A 128 -8.04 4.22 3.16
N PHE A 129 -9.08 4.50 3.94
CA PHE A 129 -9.26 3.90 5.27
C PHE A 129 -9.93 2.53 5.15
N TYR A 130 -9.18 1.45 5.37
CA TYR A 130 -9.67 0.09 5.29
C TYR A 130 -10.44 -0.31 6.56
N SER A 131 -11.57 -1.00 6.35
CA SER A 131 -12.33 -1.65 7.41
C SER A 131 -12.65 -3.09 7.00
N ALA A 132 -12.36 -4.04 7.88
CA ALA A 132 -12.70 -5.45 7.64
C ALA A 132 -14.22 -5.72 7.72
N LYS A 133 -15.00 -4.80 8.30
CA LYS A 133 -16.45 -4.96 8.52
C LYS A 133 -17.30 -4.19 7.52
N GLU A 134 -16.79 -3.08 7.01
CA GLU A 134 -17.51 -2.17 6.13
C GLU A 134 -16.89 -2.21 4.73
N SER A 135 -17.70 -2.00 3.70
CA SER A 135 -17.25 -2.07 2.30
C SER A 135 -16.97 -0.70 1.67
N ASN A 136 -17.15 0.40 2.40
CA ASN A 136 -17.03 1.77 1.85
C ASN A 136 -15.65 2.04 1.21
N TRP A 137 -14.60 1.41 1.73
CA TRP A 137 -13.23 1.52 1.18
C TRP A 137 -13.11 0.98 -0.25
N LYS A 138 -14.00 0.07 -0.68
CA LYS A 138 -13.93 -0.55 -2.00
C LYS A 138 -14.23 0.47 -3.10
N ASP A 139 -15.25 1.31 -2.92
CA ASP A 139 -15.65 2.29 -3.92
C ASP A 139 -14.59 3.40 -4.08
N GLU A 140 -14.00 3.82 -2.95
CA GLU A 140 -12.91 4.77 -2.91
C GLU A 140 -11.66 4.21 -3.61
N LEU A 141 -11.23 3.01 -3.21
CA LEU A 141 -10.08 2.33 -3.79
C LEU A 141 -10.27 2.05 -5.28
N PHE A 142 -11.47 1.61 -5.68
CA PHE A 142 -11.82 1.39 -7.09
C PHE A 142 -11.61 2.65 -7.92
N SER A 143 -12.16 3.77 -7.45
CA SER A 143 -12.09 5.05 -8.15
C SER A 143 -10.65 5.53 -8.33
N LEU A 144 -9.82 5.36 -7.28
CA LEU A 144 -8.40 5.72 -7.32
C LEU A 144 -7.60 4.82 -8.25
N ILE A 145 -7.80 3.50 -8.20
CA ILE A 145 -7.12 2.55 -9.10
C ILE A 145 -7.51 2.82 -10.55
N LYS A 146 -8.81 2.91 -10.85
CA LYS A 146 -9.32 3.13 -12.21
C LYS A 146 -8.77 4.40 -12.87
N SER A 147 -8.51 5.43 -12.07
CA SER A 147 -7.99 6.72 -12.56
C SER A 147 -6.47 6.75 -12.74
N ASN A 148 -5.75 5.75 -12.21
CA ASN A 148 -4.29 5.79 -12.13
C ASN A 148 -3.59 4.55 -12.72
N ILE A 149 -4.34 3.51 -13.10
CA ILE A 149 -3.78 2.33 -13.76
C ILE A 149 -3.98 2.39 -15.27
#